data_AF-A0A942YMR8-F1
#
_entry.id   AF-A0A942YMR8-F1
#
_cell.length_a   1.000
_cell.length_b   1.000
_cell.length_c   1.000
_cell.angle_alpha   90.00
_cell.angle_beta   90.00
_cell.angle_gamma   90.00
#
_symmetry.space_group_name_H-M   'P 1'
#
loop_
_entity.id
_entity.type
_entity.pdbx_description
1 polymer ?
#
loop_
_entity_poly.entity_id
_entity_poly.type
_entity_poly.pdbx_seq_one_letter_code
_entity_poly.pdbx_strand_id
1 'polypeptide(L)' 'MPISWEVIAPLIILQVILMAFALTSCIKEEKTNGPKWLWIIIIVVGNLVGPVLYFIIGKKKY' A
#
# COMPACT_ATOMS: atom_id res chain seq x y z
N MET A 1 -22.72 22.70 -1.91
CA MET A 1 -22.46 22.02 -3.19
C MET A 1 -22.40 20.52 -2.91
N PRO A 2 -23.11 19.67 -3.66
CA PRO A 2 -22.90 18.23 -3.55
C PRO A 2 -21.47 17.90 -3.95
N ILE A 3 -20.83 17.01 -3.21
CA ILE A 3 -19.47 16.54 -3.50
C ILE A 3 -19.52 15.76 -4.82
N SER A 4 -18.76 16.20 -5.82
CA SER A 4 -18.65 15.51 -7.12
C SER A 4 -17.84 14.23 -6.94
N TRP A 5 -18.54 13.14 -6.61
CA TRP A 5 -17.97 11.81 -6.37
C TRP A 5 -17.12 11.30 -7.54
N GLU A 6 -17.38 11.80 -8.74
CA GLU A 6 -16.64 11.53 -9.99
C GLU A 6 -15.13 11.81 -9.89
N VAL A 7 -14.72 12.77 -9.06
CA VAL A 7 -13.29 13.13 -8.90
C VAL A 7 -12.64 12.32 -7.78
N ILE A 8 -13.39 11.96 -6.74
CA ILE A 8 -12.88 11.29 -5.54
C ILE A 8 -12.84 9.77 -5.72
N ALA A 9 -13.84 9.20 -6.40
CA ALA A 9 -13.93 7.77 -6.68
C ALA A 9 -12.64 7.18 -7.28
N PRO A 10 -12.03 7.76 -8.35
CA PRO A 10 -10.81 7.21 -8.92
C PRO A 10 -9.61 7.24 -7.95
N LEU A 11 -9.50 8.26 -7.10
CA LEU A 11 -8.47 8.33 -6.07
C LEU A 11 -8.62 7.21 -5.03
N ILE A 12 -9.85 6.96 -4.55
CA ILE A 12 -10.12 5.88 -3.60
C ILE A 12 -9.86 4.51 -4.25
N ILE A 13 -10.31 4.31 -5.49
CA ILE A 13 -10.08 3.05 -6.23
C ILE A 13 -8.58 2.79 -6.38
N LEU A 14 -7.82 3.81 -6.80
CA LEU A 14 -6.36 3.71 -6.90
C LEU A 14 -5.73 3.36 -5.56
N GLN A 15 -6.14 4.02 -4.48
CA GLN A 15 -5.64 3.74 -3.14
C GLN A 15 -5.92 2.30 -2.72
N VAL A 16 -7.14 1.81 -2.89
CA VAL A 16 -7.53 0.45 -2.50
C VAL A 16 -6.77 -0.59 -3.31
N ILE A 17 -6.65 -0.40 -4.64
CA ILE A 17 -5.87 -1.29 -5.50
C ILE A 17 -4.41 -1.32 -5.05
N LEU A 18 -3.79 -0.15 -4.84
CA LEU A 18 -2.40 -0.03 -4.45
C LEU A 18 -2.14 -0.71 -3.09
N MET A 19 -3.03 -0.47 -2.12
CA MET A 19 -2.94 -1.05 -0.79
C MET A 19 -3.11 -2.57 -0.82
N ALA A 20 -4.12 -3.07 -1.53
CA ALA A 20 -4.34 -4.51 -1.69
C ALA A 20 -3.14 -5.18 -2.37
N PHE A 21 -2.58 -4.57 -3.42
CA PHE A 21 -1.42 -5.10 -4.12
C PHE A 21 -0.18 -5.12 -3.22
N ALA A 22 0.05 -4.04 -2.45
CA ALA A 22 1.16 -3.95 -1.51
C ALA A 22 1.03 -4.99 -0.39
N LEU A 23 -0.15 -5.15 0.21
CA LEU A 23 -0.40 -6.17 1.25
C LEU A 23 -0.20 -7.59 0.70
N THR A 24 -0.77 -7.88 -0.47
CA THR A 24 -0.64 -9.21 -1.10
C THR A 24 0.82 -9.51 -1.41
N SER A 25 1.55 -8.52 -1.94
CA SER A 25 2.99 -8.62 -2.18
C SER A 25 3.76 -8.83 -0.87
N CYS A 26 3.44 -8.08 0.19
CA CYS A 26 4.06 -8.19 1.51
C CYS A 26 3.84 -9.57 2.14
N ILE A 27 2.64 -10.12 2.02
CA ILE A 27 2.32 -11.46 2.54
C ILE A 27 3.03 -12.54 1.72
N LYS A 28 3.11 -12.39 0.39
CA LYS A 28 3.80 -13.36 -0.49
C LYS A 28 5.32 -13.35 -0.35
N GLU A 29 5.94 -12.22 -0.02
CA GLU A 29 7.39 -12.11 0.07
C GLU A 29 7.91 -12.87 1.31
N GLU A 30 8.88 -13.78 1.13
CA GLU A 30 9.45 -14.55 2.24
C GLU A 30 10.32 -13.68 3.16
N LYS A 31 10.97 -12.66 2.59
CA LYS A 31 11.85 -11.74 3.31
C LYS A 31 11.61 -10.31 2.84
N THR A 32 11.14 -9.48 3.76
CA THR A 32 11.02 -8.03 3.59
C THR A 32 12.23 -7.32 4.18
N ASN A 33 12.47 -6.07 3.81
CA ASN A 33 13.49 -5.24 4.46
C ASN A 33 13.02 -4.84 5.87
N GLY A 34 13.29 -5.70 6.85
CA GLY A 34 12.78 -5.60 8.22
C GLY A 34 11.59 -6.55 8.48
N PRO A 35 10.99 -6.49 9.68
CA PRO A 35 9.90 -7.39 10.06
C PRO A 35 8.63 -7.18 9.21
N LYS A 36 8.05 -8.27 8.69
CA LYS A 36 6.86 -8.24 7.83
C LYS A 36 5.69 -7.48 8.45
N TRP A 37 5.45 -7.68 9.75
CA TRP A 37 4.37 -7.02 10.50
C TRP A 37 4.49 -5.49 10.51
N LEU A 38 5.71 -4.95 10.54
CA LEU A 38 5.94 -3.51 10.49
C LEU A 38 5.48 -2.94 9.14
N TRP A 39 5.78 -3.62 8.04
CA TRP A 39 5.34 -3.20 6.72
C TRP A 39 3.82 -3.25 6.56
N ILE A 40 3.15 -4.26 7.11
CA ILE A 40 1.68 -4.32 7.11
C ILE A 40 1.09 -3.09 7.82
N ILE A 41 1.62 -2.72 8.99
CA ILE A 41 1.17 -1.52 9.72
C ILE A 41 1.40 -0.25 8.88
N ILE A 42 2.59 -0.11 8.30
CA ILE A 42 2.94 1.05 7.45
C ILE A 42 2.00 1.16 6.25
N ILE A 43 1.68 0.05 5.59
CA ILE A 43 0.79 0.01 4.43
C ILE A 43 -0.63 0.44 4.82
N VAL A 44 -1.16 -0.05 5.95
CA VAL A 44 -2.52 0.24 6.40
C VAL A 44 -2.66 1.66 6.93
N VAL A 45 -1.72 2.13 7.74
CA VAL A 45 -1.77 3.46 8.39
C VAL A 45 -1.29 4.57 7.45
N GLY A 46 -0.33 4.26 6.57
CA GLY A 46 0.29 5.21 5.65
C GLY A 46 -0.53 5.59 4.42
N ASN A 47 -1.77 5.10 4.27
CA ASN A 47 -2.67 5.39 3.15
C ASN A 47 -2.02 5.16 1.77
N LEU A 48 -1.79 6.20 0.96
CA LEU A 48 -1.08 6.09 -0.31
C LEU A 48 0.44 5.98 -0.13
N VAL A 49 1.00 6.62 0.90
CA VAL A 49 2.44 6.68 1.15
C VAL A 49 2.96 5.32 1.62
N GLY A 50 2.20 4.60 2.44
CA GLY A 50 2.57 3.29 2.98
C GLY A 50 2.85 2.22 1.90
N PRO A 51 1.90 1.93 1.00
CA PRO A 51 2.08 1.04 -0.14
C PRO A 51 3.25 1.46 -1.04
N VAL A 52 3.38 2.77 -1.33
CA VAL A 52 4.49 3.30 -2.16
C VAL A 52 5.84 3.02 -1.49
N LEU A 53 5.99 3.33 -0.19
CA LEU A 53 7.19 3.03 0.57
C LEU A 53 7.51 1.53 0.60
N TYR A 54 6.49 0.68 0.74
CA TYR A 54 6.68 -0.76 0.69
C TYR A 54 7.23 -1.23 -0.67
N PHE A 55 6.73 -0.69 -1.78
CA PHE A 55 7.24 -1.06 -3.10
C PHE A 55 8.67 -0.57 -3.36
N ILE A 56 9.03 0.61 -2.84
CA ILE A 56 10.37 1.20 -3.03
C ILE A 56 11.40 0.55 -2.11
N ILE A 57 11.08 0.41 -0.82
CA ILE A 57 12.03 0.02 0.24
C ILE A 57 11.70 -1.36 0.80
N GLY A 58 10.42 -1.69 0.97
CA GLY A 58 9.99 -2.92 1.65
C GLY A 58 10.31 -4.22 0.92
N LYS A 59 10.32 -4.19 -0.43
CA LYS A 59 10.75 -5.34 -1.25
C LYS A 59 12.26 -5.52 -1.16
N LYS A 60 12.70 -6.62 -0.54
CA LYS A 60 14.10 -7.02 -0.57
C LYS A 60 14.40 -7.70 -1.91
N LYS A 61 14.92 -6.93 -2.87
CA LYS A 61 15.55 -7.50 -4.07
C LYS A 61 16.87 -8.13 -3.64
N TYR A 62 16.94 -9.46 -3.68
CA TYR A 62 18.20 -10.19 -3.71
C TYR A 62 18.91 -9.94 -5.02
#